data_AF-A0A925S986-F1
#
_entry.id   AF-A0A925S986-F1
#
_cell.length_a   1.000
_cell.length_b   1.000
_cell.length_c   1.000
_cell.angle_alpha   90.00
_cell.angle_beta   90.00
_cell.angle_gamma   90.00
#
_symmetry.space_group_name_H-M   'P 1'
#
loop_
_entity.id
_entity.type
_entity.pdbx_description
1 polymer ?
#
loop_
_entity_poly.entity_id
_entity_poly.type
_entity_poly.pdbx_seq_one_letter_code
_entity_poly.pdbx_strand_id
1 'polypeptide(L)'
;MIDDLYLQAMRNCGLHVCKPFPEGHAWAHGVRVGKPKTLAGNKIFNYEIWFDGVAMDAPSVVLYFNGKKWIIAAQDYIPTPGPGDFYAQWDFPEEAVNDIWDFYFGNPARMAKKATAYLGTIKRVAEYRSYL
;
A
#
# COMPACT_ATOMS: atom_id res chain seq x y z
N MET A 1 9.84 15.66 7.15
CA MET A 1 8.39 15.46 7.33
C MET A 1 7.72 15.63 5.98
N ILE A 2 6.68 14.87 5.66
CA ILE A 2 5.93 15.05 4.41
C ILE A 2 5.10 16.35 4.49
N ASP A 3 5.13 17.14 3.43
CA ASP A 3 4.35 18.36 3.34
C ASP A 3 2.85 18.03 3.30
N ASP A 4 2.05 18.78 4.06
CA ASP A 4 0.60 18.63 4.10
C ASP A 4 -0.04 18.76 2.72
N LEU A 5 0.57 19.54 1.81
CA LEU A 5 0.13 19.64 0.42
C LEU A 5 0.01 18.26 -0.24
N TYR A 6 1.02 17.40 -0.08
CA TYR A 6 1.03 16.06 -0.67
C TYR A 6 0.02 15.12 0.00
N LEU A 7 -0.14 15.25 1.32
CA LEU A 7 -1.15 14.47 2.06
C LEU A 7 -2.57 14.83 1.59
N GLN A 8 -2.85 16.12 1.42
CA GLN A 8 -4.13 16.58 0.91
C GLN A 8 -4.35 16.20 -0.54
N ALA A 9 -3.31 16.24 -1.38
CA ALA A 9 -3.41 15.77 -2.77
C ALA A 9 -3.84 14.29 -2.84
N MET A 10 -3.22 13.41 -2.04
CA MET A 10 -3.61 12.00 -1.98
C MET A 10 -5.05 11.81 -1.47
N ARG A 11 -5.46 12.54 -0.43
CA ARG A 11 -6.84 12.50 0.09
C ARG A 11 -7.86 13.01 -0.93
N ASN A 12 -7.53 14.06 -1.68
CA ASN A 12 -8.39 14.62 -2.71
C ASN A 12 -8.60 13.65 -3.90
N CYS A 13 -7.66 12.75 -4.15
CA CYS A 13 -7.83 11.63 -5.07
C CYS A 13 -8.66 10.47 -4.49
N GLY A 14 -9.16 10.60 -3.26
CA GLY A 14 -9.97 9.58 -2.59
C GLY A 14 -9.15 8.51 -1.84
N LEU A 15 -7.82 8.59 -1.82
CA LEU A 15 -7.00 7.66 -1.04
C LEU A 15 -7.21 7.91 0.45
N HIS A 16 -7.18 6.83 1.23
CA HIS A 16 -7.23 6.91 2.68
C HIS A 16 -5.80 7.06 3.23
N VAL A 17 -5.56 8.12 3.99
CA VAL A 17 -4.24 8.48 4.52
C VAL A 17 -4.36 8.73 6.03
N CYS A 18 -3.63 7.95 6.84
CA CYS A 18 -3.66 8.13 8.30
C CYS A 18 -2.96 9.42 8.74
N LYS A 19 -3.02 9.69 10.04
CA LYS A 19 -2.15 10.68 10.68
C LYS A 19 -0.69 10.24 10.59
N PRO A 20 0.28 11.17 10.55
CA PRO A 20 1.68 10.82 10.60
C PRO A 20 2.03 9.96 11.81
N PHE A 21 2.90 8.97 11.62
CA PHE A 21 3.41 8.15 12.70
C PHE A 21 4.20 9.02 13.70
N PRO A 22 4.09 8.75 15.01
CA PRO A 22 4.76 9.54 16.03
C PRO A 22 6.28 9.40 15.96
N GLU A 23 6.98 10.34 16.59
CA GLU A 23 8.42 10.23 16.81
C GLU A 23 8.76 8.94 17.58
N GLY A 24 9.89 8.31 17.26
CA GLY A 24 10.29 7.01 17.80
C GLY A 24 9.65 5.78 17.11
N HIS A 25 8.70 5.97 16.18
CA HIS A 25 8.21 4.89 15.33
C HIS A 25 9.25 4.48 14.27
N ALA A 26 9.23 3.22 13.81
CA ALA A 26 10.12 2.72 12.75
C ALA A 26 10.02 3.52 11.44
N TRP A 27 8.88 4.18 11.23
CA TRP A 27 8.60 5.11 10.12
C TRP A 27 8.17 6.48 10.64
N ALA A 28 8.85 7.00 11.66
CA ALA A 28 8.52 8.29 12.27
C ALA A 28 8.25 9.38 11.22
N HIS A 29 7.17 10.14 11.43
CA HIS A 29 6.67 11.18 10.51
C HIS A 29 6.23 10.71 9.12
N GLY A 30 6.24 9.41 8.85
CA GLY A 30 5.65 8.81 7.66
C GLY A 30 4.14 8.62 7.79
N VAL A 31 3.50 8.18 6.71
CA VAL A 31 2.06 7.92 6.66
C VAL A 31 1.78 6.58 5.99
N ARG A 32 0.72 5.89 6.42
CA ARG A 32 0.12 4.78 5.69
C ARG A 32 -0.94 5.32 4.73
N VAL A 33 -0.90 4.82 3.51
CA VAL A 33 -1.81 5.16 2.41
C VAL A 33 -2.46 3.87 1.93
N GLY A 34 -3.79 3.88 1.78
CA GLY A 34 -4.56 2.75 1.27
C GLY A 34 -5.60 3.20 0.24
N LYS A 35 -5.99 2.30 -0.66
CA LYS A 35 -7.05 2.54 -1.64
C LYS A 35 -8.37 1.96 -1.15
N PRO A 36 -9.37 2.79 -0.80
CA PRO A 36 -10.68 2.29 -0.40
C PRO A 36 -11.30 1.41 -1.49
N LYS A 37 -12.04 0.38 -1.08
CA LYS A 37 -12.78 -0.52 -1.98
C LYS A 37 -13.84 0.21 -2.83
N THR A 38 -14.32 1.35 -2.35
CA THR A 38 -15.25 2.22 -3.06
C THR A 38 -14.59 3.07 -4.15
N LEU A 39 -13.25 3.18 -4.14
CA LEU A 39 -12.49 3.97 -5.10
C LEU A 39 -12.08 3.10 -6.30
N ALA A 40 -12.32 3.58 -7.52
CA ALA A 40 -11.87 2.89 -8.73
C ALA A 40 -10.33 2.87 -8.82
N GLY A 41 -9.78 1.86 -9.50
CA GLY A 41 -8.34 1.72 -9.68
C GLY A 41 -7.88 0.26 -9.64
N ASN A 42 -6.56 0.08 -9.55
CA ASN A 42 -5.91 -1.21 -9.43
C ASN A 42 -6.28 -1.88 -8.11
N LYS A 43 -6.63 -3.17 -8.17
CA LYS A 43 -7.07 -3.96 -7.01
C LYS A 43 -6.61 -5.40 -7.14
N ILE A 44 -6.64 -6.12 -6.02
CA ILE A 44 -6.44 -7.56 -5.99
C ILE A 44 -7.80 -8.25 -5.81
N PHE A 45 -8.12 -9.21 -6.68
CA PHE A 45 -9.39 -9.93 -6.62
C PHE A 45 -9.51 -10.71 -5.30
N ASN A 46 -10.68 -10.63 -4.66
CA ASN A 46 -10.98 -11.19 -3.33
C ASN A 46 -10.05 -10.73 -2.20
N TYR A 47 -9.26 -9.68 -2.42
CA TYR A 47 -8.46 -9.07 -1.37
C TYR A 47 -9.29 -8.07 -0.59
N GLU A 48 -9.24 -8.17 0.73
CA GLU A 48 -9.80 -7.18 1.63
C GLU A 48 -8.93 -7.07 2.88
N ILE A 49 -8.60 -5.83 3.23
CA ILE A 49 -8.00 -5.48 4.52
C ILE A 49 -8.75 -4.29 5.10
N TRP A 50 -8.71 -4.15 6.41
CA TRP A 50 -9.30 -3.01 7.11
C TRP A 50 -8.19 -2.14 7.67
N PHE A 51 -8.27 -0.85 7.37
CA PHE A 51 -7.34 0.19 7.82
C PHE A 51 -8.19 1.37 8.30
N ASP A 52 -8.05 1.71 9.59
CA ASP A 52 -8.78 2.82 10.24
C ASP A 52 -10.31 2.75 10.01
N GLY A 53 -10.87 1.55 10.04
CA GLY A 53 -12.30 1.32 9.85
C GLY A 53 -12.77 1.40 8.39
N VAL A 54 -11.85 1.53 7.43
CA VAL A 54 -12.14 1.58 5.99
C VAL A 54 -11.65 0.29 5.32
N ALA A 55 -12.49 -0.32 4.50
CA ALA A 55 -12.14 -1.49 3.71
C ALA A 55 -11.30 -1.09 2.49
N MET A 56 -10.14 -1.73 2.31
CA MET A 56 -9.26 -1.58 1.16
C MET A 56 -9.27 -2.86 0.32
N ASP A 57 -9.28 -2.73 -0.99
CA ASP A 57 -9.21 -3.83 -1.97
C ASP A 57 -7.84 -3.91 -2.67
N ALA A 58 -6.88 -3.13 -2.20
CA ALA A 58 -5.49 -3.15 -2.62
C ALA A 58 -4.55 -3.03 -1.40
N PRO A 59 -3.30 -3.51 -1.49
CA PRO A 59 -2.32 -3.33 -0.45
C PRO A 59 -2.09 -1.84 -0.16
N SER A 60 -2.10 -1.50 1.11
CA SER A 60 -1.61 -0.24 1.64
C SER A 60 -0.08 -0.17 1.59
N VAL A 61 0.42 1.05 1.49
CA VAL A 61 1.84 1.38 1.49
C VAL A 61 2.15 2.37 2.60
N VAL A 62 3.37 2.36 3.11
CA VAL A 62 3.91 3.43 3.96
C VAL A 62 4.80 4.32 3.12
N LEU A 63 4.60 5.62 3.22
CA LEU A 63 5.47 6.66 2.68
C LEU A 63 6.21 7.34 3.83
N TYR A 64 7.54 7.33 3.82
CA TYR A 64 8.35 7.97 4.86
C TYR A 64 9.71 8.42 4.33
N PHE A 65 10.34 9.37 5.01
CA PHE A 65 11.70 9.80 4.70
C PHE A 65 12.69 9.13 5.66
N ASN A 66 13.70 8.43 5.14
CA ASN A 66 14.67 7.71 5.96
C ASN A 66 15.92 8.54 6.35
N GLY A 67 15.88 9.86 6.12
CA GLY A 67 17.03 10.76 6.28
C GLY A 67 17.82 11.01 5.00
N LYS A 68 17.57 10.25 3.92
CA LYS A 68 18.24 10.42 2.61
C LYS A 68 17.28 10.36 1.43
N LYS A 69 16.32 9.43 1.46
CA LYS A 69 15.39 9.15 0.37
C LYS A 69 13.96 9.07 0.91
N TRP A 70 13.01 9.36 0.03
CA TRP A 70 11.60 9.04 0.22
C TRP A 70 11.37 7.59 -0.13
N ILE A 71 10.89 6.81 0.84
CA ILE A 71 10.67 5.38 0.71
C ILE A 71 9.17 5.12 0.65
N ILE A 72 8.78 4.30 -0.31
CA ILE A 72 7.46 3.67 -0.35
C ILE A 72 7.66 2.18 -0.09
N ALA A 73 6.96 1.62 0.89
CA ALA A 73 7.03 0.20 1.19
C ALA A 73 5.64 -0.36 1.43
N ALA A 74 5.36 -1.55 0.92
CA ALA A 74 4.11 -2.26 1.23
C ALA A 74 4.00 -2.49 2.75
N GLN A 75 2.84 -2.14 3.31
CA GLN A 75 2.58 -2.30 4.74
C GLN A 75 1.96 -3.65 5.08
N ASP A 76 1.24 -4.27 4.12
CA ASP A 76 0.40 -5.42 4.43
C ASP A 76 1.15 -6.75 4.32
N TYR A 77 1.36 -7.34 5.50
CA TYR A 77 1.95 -8.66 5.76
C TYR A 77 1.00 -9.81 5.37
N ILE A 78 0.42 -9.80 4.17
CA ILE A 78 -0.44 -10.90 3.71
C ILE A 78 0.04 -11.42 2.35
N PRO A 79 0.38 -12.72 2.23
CA PRO A 79 0.46 -13.75 3.29
C PRO A 79 1.74 -13.67 4.14
N THR A 80 2.81 -13.09 3.60
CA THR A 80 4.09 -12.77 4.26
C THR A 80 4.69 -11.56 3.54
N PRO A 81 5.61 -10.81 4.16
CA PRO A 81 6.58 -10.03 3.41
C PRO A 81 7.28 -10.95 2.44
N GLY A 82 7.51 -10.50 1.21
CA GLY A 82 8.14 -11.37 0.25
C GLY A 82 8.23 -10.81 -1.16
N PRO A 83 8.74 -11.64 -2.08
CA PRO A 83 8.86 -11.28 -3.48
C PRO A 83 7.52 -10.81 -4.04
N GLY A 84 7.44 -9.53 -4.45
CA GLY A 84 6.22 -8.92 -4.98
C GLY A 84 5.65 -7.79 -4.13
N ASP A 85 6.19 -7.55 -2.94
CA ASP A 85 5.91 -6.31 -2.21
C ASP A 85 6.38 -5.10 -2.99
N PHE A 86 5.53 -4.06 -2.99
CA PHE A 86 5.88 -2.79 -3.60
C PHE A 86 6.92 -2.10 -2.73
N TYR A 87 8.08 -1.80 -3.32
CA TYR A 87 9.13 -1.03 -2.69
C TYR A 87 9.74 -0.08 -3.72
N ALA A 88 9.84 1.19 -3.39
CA ALA A 88 10.47 2.19 -4.22
C ALA A 88 11.17 3.26 -3.36
N GLN A 89 12.16 3.92 -3.95
CA GLN A 89 12.93 4.97 -3.31
C GLN A 89 13.13 6.15 -4.27
N TRP A 90 12.97 7.36 -3.76
CA TRP A 90 12.96 8.58 -4.55
C TRP A 90 13.77 9.69 -3.86
N ASP A 91 14.31 10.62 -4.66
CA ASP A 91 15.02 11.78 -4.14
C ASP A 91 14.04 12.86 -3.68
N PHE A 92 12.92 13.00 -4.39
CA PHE A 92 11.93 14.03 -4.13
C PHE A 92 10.59 13.44 -3.65
N PRO A 93 9.87 14.14 -2.76
CA PRO A 93 8.58 13.66 -2.26
C PRO A 93 7.53 13.58 -3.38
N GLU A 94 7.59 14.49 -4.35
CA GLU A 94 6.68 14.54 -5.49
C GLU A 94 6.77 13.25 -6.33
N GLU A 95 7.99 12.75 -6.60
CA GLU A 95 8.21 11.50 -7.31
C GLU A 95 7.61 10.32 -6.55
N ALA A 96 7.79 10.28 -5.23
CA ALA A 96 7.21 9.24 -4.39
C ALA A 96 5.67 9.26 -4.40
N VAL A 97 5.07 10.44 -4.34
CA VAL A 97 3.61 10.60 -4.40
C VAL A 97 3.08 10.19 -5.78
N ASN A 98 3.76 10.57 -6.85
CA ASN A 98 3.41 10.18 -8.22
C ASN A 98 3.48 8.66 -8.41
N ASP A 99 4.48 7.99 -7.83
CA ASP A 99 4.60 6.52 -7.92
C ASP A 99 3.53 5.79 -7.09
N ILE A 100 3.05 6.39 -5.99
CA ILE A 100 1.84 5.90 -5.28
C ILE A 100 0.59 6.01 -6.17
N TRP A 101 0.45 7.12 -6.90
CA TRP A 101 -0.66 7.27 -7.85
C TRP A 101 -0.57 6.27 -9.00
N ASP A 102 0.61 6.05 -9.60
CA ASP A 102 0.78 5.02 -10.64
C ASP A 102 0.48 3.62 -10.09
N PHE A 103 0.89 3.32 -8.85
CA PHE A 103 0.58 2.05 -8.20
C PHE A 103 -0.93 1.81 -8.10
N TYR A 104 -1.71 2.79 -7.62
CA TYR A 104 -3.15 2.63 -7.40
C TYR A 104 -4.03 2.88 -8.63
N PHE A 105 -3.62 3.75 -9.56
CA PHE A 105 -4.49 4.22 -10.65
C PHE A 105 -3.86 4.10 -12.04
N GLY A 106 -2.54 3.91 -12.11
CA GLY A 106 -1.80 3.75 -13.35
C GLY A 106 -1.66 2.29 -13.73
N ASN A 107 -0.43 1.84 -13.96
CA ASN A 107 -0.18 0.52 -14.55
C ASN A 107 -0.61 -0.66 -13.65
N PRO A 108 -1.62 -1.47 -14.03
CA PRO A 108 -2.09 -2.60 -13.23
C PRO A 108 -1.03 -3.69 -12.99
N ALA A 109 0.00 -3.76 -13.85
CA ALA A 109 1.11 -4.69 -13.66
C ALA A 109 1.90 -4.45 -12.36
N ARG A 110 1.82 -3.23 -11.80
CA ARG A 110 2.45 -2.88 -10.52
C ARG A 110 1.93 -3.75 -9.36
N MET A 111 0.66 -4.17 -9.40
CA MET A 111 0.06 -5.05 -8.39
C MET A 111 0.13 -6.54 -8.74
N ALA A 112 0.48 -6.89 -9.98
CA ALA A 112 0.37 -8.25 -10.48
C ALA A 112 1.16 -9.26 -9.64
N LYS A 113 2.41 -8.93 -9.24
CA LYS A 113 3.24 -9.83 -8.42
C LYS A 113 2.59 -10.15 -7.07
N LYS A 114 2.08 -9.13 -6.37
CA LYS A 114 1.38 -9.32 -5.10
C LYS A 114 0.06 -10.07 -5.28
N ALA A 115 -0.68 -9.78 -6.36
CA ALA A 115 -1.90 -10.50 -6.70
C ALA A 115 -1.64 -12.01 -6.91
N THR A 116 -0.58 -12.36 -7.65
CA THR A 116 -0.19 -13.77 -7.85
C THR A 116 0.16 -14.45 -6.53
N ALA A 117 0.95 -13.80 -5.67
CA ALA A 117 1.31 -14.35 -4.36
C ALA A 117 0.08 -14.57 -3.46
N TYR A 118 -0.85 -13.61 -3.47
CA TYR A 118 -2.09 -13.69 -2.68
C TYR A 118 -3.00 -14.84 -3.15
N LEU A 119 -3.26 -14.93 -4.45
CA LEU A 119 -4.08 -16.00 -5.04
C LEU A 119 -3.46 -17.39 -4.82
N GLY A 120 -2.13 -17.49 -4.92
CA GLY A 120 -1.41 -18.72 -4.60
C GLY A 120 -1.63 -19.18 -3.15
N THR A 121 -1.69 -18.25 -2.19
CA THR A 121 -2.01 -18.59 -0.80
C THR A 121 -3.46 -18.99 -0.60
N ILE A 122 -4.42 -18.27 -1.19
CA ILE A 122 -5.84 -18.65 -1.09
C ILE A 122 -6.04 -20.08 -1.60
N LYS A 123 -5.43 -20.42 -2.75
CA LYS A 123 -5.51 -21.76 -3.33
C LYS A 123 -5.00 -22.84 -2.37
N ARG A 124 -3.82 -22.63 -1.77
CA ARG A 124 -3.24 -23.57 -0.79
C ARG A 124 -4.12 -23.73 0.46
N VAL A 125 -4.71 -22.64 0.96
CA VAL A 125 -5.60 -22.70 2.13
C VAL A 125 -6.89 -23.47 1.79
N ALA A 126 -7.45 -23.25 0.60
CA ALA A 126 -8.62 -23.99 0.13
C ALA A 126 -8.33 -25.48 -0.02
N GLU A 127 -7.18 -25.84 -0.60
CA GLU A 127 -6.71 -27.23 -0.70
C GLU A 127 -6.58 -27.86 0.69
N TYR A 128 -5.91 -27.20 1.65
CA TYR A 128 -5.75 -27.73 3.01
C TYR A 128 -7.09 -27.99 3.72
N ARG A 129 -8.07 -27.08 3.58
CA ARG A 129 -9.41 -27.22 4.18
C ARG A 129 -10.23 -28.36 3.56
N SER A 130 -9.89 -28.84 2.36
CA SER A 130 -10.57 -29.99 1.75
C SER A 130 -10.17 -31.34 2.35
N TYR A 131 -9.12 -31.37 3.19
CA TYR A 131 -8.65 -32.57 3.90
C TYR A 131 -9.15 -32.68 5.36
N LEU A 132 -9.96 -31.73 5.82
CA LEU A 132 -10.57 -31.67 7.16
C LEU A 132 -12.07 -31.94 7.06
#